data_AF-A0A816U8U8-F1
#
_entry.id   AF-A0A816U8U8-F1
#
_cell.length_a   1.000
_cell.length_b   1.000
_cell.length_c   1.000
_cell.angle_alpha   90.00
_cell.angle_beta   90.00
_cell.angle_gamma   90.00
#
_symmetry.space_group_name_H-M   'P 1'
#
loop_
_entity.id
_entity.type
_entity.pdbx_description
1 polymer ?
#
loop_
_entity_poly.entity_id
_entity_poly.type
_entity_poly.pdbx_seq_one_letter_code
_entity_poly.pdbx_strand_id
1 'polypeptide(L)'
;MQYIQNQRATIADDTLNKLKVGWYRSPQGNQVSLTEDITFSLENSVLYTEDDLQNRKKLISSSNEIPSEMATTSYQKVQIRHCTILQAAQSLAAEMAEDRVGILNFASAKNPGGGFLRGAKVQEESLARSSSLYLALTQPRIFAEYYDHNRCGKRGIYSHRIIYSPRITIFKDDNGELFSSPYHVGIVTVPAPNAGVVNQPALVKSTMMERISRLLYVFEANKHDCLVL
;
A
#
# COMPACT_ATOMS: atom_id res chain seq x y z
N MET A 1 26.59 7.14 7.02
CA MET A 1 25.41 7.16 6.11
C MET A 1 25.49 6.10 5.01
N GLN A 2 26.61 5.99 4.27
CA GLN A 2 26.75 5.07 3.14
C GLN A 2 26.64 3.58 3.51
N TYR A 3 27.16 3.17 4.68
CA TYR A 3 27.04 1.79 5.18
C TYR A 3 25.58 1.33 5.37
N ILE A 4 24.75 2.15 6.02
CA ILE A 4 23.32 1.86 6.27
C ILE A 4 22.53 1.82 4.96
N GLN A 5 22.86 2.70 4.01
CA GLN A 5 22.24 2.70 2.69
C GLN A 5 22.58 1.42 1.91
N ASN A 6 23.82 0.94 2.04
CA ASN A 6 24.26 -0.33 1.47
C ASN A 6 23.50 -1.52 2.08
N GLN A 7 23.32 -1.54 3.41
CA GLN A 7 22.54 -2.57 4.10
C GLN A 7 21.08 -2.66 3.59
N ARG A 8 20.42 -1.52 3.38
CA ARG A 8 19.04 -1.52 2.85
C ARG A 8 18.95 -2.00 1.40
N ALA A 9 19.95 -1.70 0.58
CA ALA A 9 20.02 -2.25 -0.77
C ALA A 9 20.18 -3.78 -0.72
N THR A 10 21.02 -4.30 0.17
CA THR A 10 21.15 -5.75 0.40
C THR A 10 19.84 -6.39 0.85
N ILE A 11 19.08 -5.75 1.75
CA ILE A 11 17.74 -6.24 2.16
C ILE A 11 16.80 -6.27 0.95
N ALA A 12 16.82 -5.24 0.10
CA ALA A 12 15.99 -5.18 -1.10
C ALA A 12 16.32 -6.31 -2.09
N ASP A 13 17.60 -6.55 -2.37
CA ASP A 13 18.03 -7.64 -3.24
C ASP A 13 17.64 -9.01 -2.68
N ASP A 14 17.81 -9.20 -1.38
CA ASP A 14 17.39 -10.42 -0.69
C ASP A 14 15.86 -10.64 -0.76
N THR A 15 15.08 -9.57 -0.63
CA THR A 15 13.61 -9.62 -0.81
C THR A 15 13.25 -10.05 -2.22
N LEU A 16 13.85 -9.45 -3.25
CA LEU A 16 13.59 -9.83 -4.63
C LEU A 16 13.97 -11.29 -4.92
N ASN A 17 15.08 -11.77 -4.37
CA ASN A 17 15.50 -13.16 -4.52
C ASN A 17 14.48 -14.13 -3.90
N LYS A 18 13.98 -13.82 -2.69
CA LYS A 18 12.95 -14.63 -2.02
C LYS A 18 11.61 -14.63 -2.76
N LEU A 19 11.20 -13.47 -3.26
CA LEU A 19 10.01 -13.33 -4.09
C LEU A 19 10.12 -14.12 -5.40
N LYS A 20 11.30 -14.08 -6.05
CA LYS A 20 11.58 -14.84 -7.27
C LYS A 20 11.55 -16.36 -7.04
N VAL A 21 12.10 -16.82 -5.93
CA VAL A 21 12.15 -18.25 -5.57
C VAL A 21 10.81 -18.73 -5.01
N GLY A 22 9.98 -17.84 -4.48
CA GLY A 22 8.63 -18.13 -3.99
C GLY A 22 8.57 -18.75 -2.59
N TRP A 23 9.68 -18.73 -1.84
CA TRP A 23 9.75 -19.20 -0.45
C TRP A 23 11.00 -18.65 0.27
N TYR A 24 11.05 -18.81 1.60
CA TYR A 24 12.25 -18.57 2.41
C TYR A 24 12.33 -19.52 3.61
N ARG A 25 13.51 -19.63 4.23
CA ARG A 25 13.69 -20.35 5.50
C ARG A 25 13.51 -19.39 6.67
N SER A 26 12.57 -19.68 7.57
CA SER A 26 12.29 -18.87 8.75
C SER A 26 13.41 -18.94 9.78
N PRO A 27 13.44 -18.04 10.79
CA PRO A 27 14.40 -18.13 11.90
C PRO A 27 14.37 -19.46 12.67
N GLN A 28 13.23 -20.16 12.70
CA GLN A 28 13.08 -21.50 13.30
C GLN A 28 13.54 -22.63 12.38
N GLY A 29 13.98 -22.31 11.16
CA GLY A 29 14.45 -23.28 10.19
C GLY A 29 13.36 -23.89 9.31
N ASN A 30 12.10 -23.50 9.46
CA ASN A 30 10.99 -23.99 8.63
C ASN A 30 10.98 -23.32 7.26
N GLN A 31 10.52 -24.03 6.23
CA GLN A 31 10.27 -23.42 4.93
C GLN A 31 8.91 -22.73 4.94
N VAL A 32 8.88 -21.45 4.57
CA VAL A 32 7.67 -20.63 4.41
C VAL A 32 7.47 -20.37 2.93
N SER A 33 6.38 -20.89 2.37
CA SER A 33 6.00 -20.63 0.97
C SER A 33 5.34 -19.25 0.84
N LEU A 34 5.64 -18.54 -0.24
CA LEU A 34 5.01 -17.28 -0.64
C LEU A 34 4.18 -17.42 -1.92
N THR A 35 4.20 -18.60 -2.55
CA THR A 35 3.77 -18.77 -3.94
C THR A 35 2.26 -18.50 -4.12
N GLU A 36 1.43 -19.12 -3.27
CA GLU A 36 -0.03 -18.96 -3.36
C GLU A 36 -0.47 -17.51 -3.09
N ASP A 37 0.12 -16.87 -2.07
CA ASP A 37 -0.19 -15.48 -1.74
C ASP A 37 0.26 -14.51 -2.85
N ILE A 38 1.45 -14.74 -3.43
CA ILE A 38 1.94 -13.97 -4.55
C ILE A 38 0.99 -14.12 -5.74
N THR A 39 0.63 -15.34 -6.13
CA THR A 39 -0.30 -15.57 -7.24
C THR A 39 -1.63 -14.86 -6.99
N PHE A 40 -2.22 -15.06 -5.80
CA PHE A 40 -3.49 -14.43 -5.45
C PHE A 40 -3.41 -12.90 -5.51
N SER A 41 -2.39 -12.29 -4.88
CA SER A 41 -2.24 -10.84 -4.84
C SER A 41 -1.99 -10.23 -6.22
N LEU A 42 -1.28 -10.93 -7.10
CA LEU A 42 -1.07 -10.49 -8.48
C LEU A 42 -2.35 -10.53 -9.30
N GLU A 43 -3.08 -11.65 -9.27
CA GLU A 43 -4.33 -11.84 -10.03
C GLU A 43 -5.43 -10.89 -9.59
N ASN A 44 -5.46 -10.53 -8.31
CA ASN A 44 -6.53 -9.71 -7.72
C ASN A 44 -6.11 -8.25 -7.48
N SER A 45 -4.91 -7.83 -7.89
CA SER A 45 -4.52 -6.42 -7.86
C SER A 45 -5.26 -5.63 -8.94
N VAL A 46 -5.83 -4.49 -8.56
CA VAL A 46 -6.68 -3.67 -9.42
C VAL A 46 -6.14 -2.24 -9.49
N LEU A 47 -6.07 -1.71 -10.71
CA LEU A 47 -5.91 -0.27 -10.93
C LEU A 47 -7.28 0.37 -11.08
N TYR A 48 -7.55 1.38 -10.27
CA TYR A 48 -8.71 2.26 -10.40
C TYR A 48 -8.28 3.55 -11.11
N THR A 49 -8.95 3.88 -12.21
CA THR A 49 -8.79 5.14 -12.94
C THR A 49 -9.66 6.25 -12.34
N GLU A 50 -9.45 7.48 -12.81
CA GLU A 50 -10.31 8.62 -12.50
C GLU A 50 -11.79 8.30 -12.76
N ASP A 51 -12.08 7.70 -13.92
CA ASP A 51 -13.43 7.40 -14.42
C ASP A 51 -14.10 6.31 -13.59
N ASP A 52 -13.35 5.26 -13.24
CA ASP A 52 -13.84 4.18 -12.36
C ASP A 52 -14.35 4.74 -11.03
N LEU A 53 -13.61 5.69 -10.47
CA LEU A 53 -13.88 6.29 -9.16
C LEU A 53 -14.86 7.45 -9.24
N GLN A 54 -15.01 8.13 -10.37
CA GLN A 54 -15.95 9.24 -10.55
C GLN A 54 -17.40 8.74 -10.62
N ASN A 55 -17.64 7.61 -11.30
CA ASN A 55 -18.95 6.96 -11.34
C ASN A 55 -19.36 6.40 -9.97
N ARG A 56 -18.39 5.95 -9.17
CA ARG A 56 -18.61 5.39 -7.84
C ARG A 56 -18.75 6.45 -6.74
N LYS A 57 -18.11 7.61 -6.89
CA LYS A 57 -18.34 8.77 -6.01
C LYS A 57 -19.76 9.31 -6.11
N LYS A 58 -20.38 9.26 -7.31
CA LYS A 58 -21.80 9.57 -7.50
C LYS A 58 -22.68 8.66 -6.64
N LEU A 59 -22.37 7.36 -6.58
CA LEU A 59 -23.11 6.37 -5.78
C LEU A 59 -23.05 6.68 -4.27
N ILE A 60 -21.87 7.03 -3.74
CA ILE A 60 -21.69 7.41 -2.33
C ILE A 60 -22.45 8.71 -2.00
N SER A 61 -22.38 9.70 -2.90
CA SER A 61 -23.10 10.97 -2.71
C SER A 61 -24.62 10.83 -2.85
N SER A 62 -25.10 9.81 -3.57
CA SER A 62 -26.54 9.48 -3.66
C SER A 62 -27.01 8.57 -2.52
N SER A 63 -26.11 7.81 -1.88
CA SER A 63 -26.41 6.94 -0.73
C SER A 63 -26.33 7.69 0.61
N ASN A 64 -26.86 8.92 0.66
CA ASN A 64 -27.11 9.64 1.91
C ASN A 64 -28.30 9.07 2.70
N GLU A 65 -28.89 7.96 2.25
CA GLU A 65 -29.78 7.15 3.08
C GLU A 65 -28.95 6.35 4.07
N ILE A 66 -28.84 6.88 5.29
CA ILE A 66 -28.39 6.12 6.46
C ILE A 66 -29.35 4.94 6.60
N PRO A 67 -28.89 3.67 6.55
CA PRO A 67 -29.76 2.53 6.77
C PRO A 67 -30.41 2.65 8.16
N SER A 68 -31.71 2.91 8.19
CA SER A 68 -32.50 3.01 9.41
C SER A 68 -32.87 1.61 9.89
N GLU A 69 -31.91 0.83 10.39
CA GLU A 69 -32.22 -0.39 11.15
C GLU A 69 -31.00 -0.83 11.96
N MET A 70 -31.10 -0.66 13.30
CA MET A 70 -30.23 -1.28 14.32
C MET A 70 -28.72 -1.24 14.05
N ALA A 71 -28.17 -0.07 13.69
CA ALA A 71 -26.74 0.16 13.83
C ALA A 71 -26.40 0.18 15.32
N THR A 72 -25.87 -0.92 15.86
CA THR A 72 -25.00 -0.84 17.04
C THR A 72 -23.99 0.25 16.77
N THR A 73 -24.06 1.37 17.49
CA THR A 73 -23.14 2.50 17.36
C THR A 73 -21.74 2.06 17.76
N SER A 74 -21.05 1.40 16.84
CA SER A 74 -19.62 1.18 16.91
C SER A 74 -18.97 2.50 16.52
N TYR A 75 -18.53 3.26 17.53
CA TYR A 75 -17.76 4.47 17.30
C TYR A 75 -16.46 4.10 16.60
N GLN A 76 -16.10 4.83 15.54
CA GLN A 76 -14.80 4.65 14.90
C GLN A 76 -13.69 4.97 15.90
N LYS A 77 -12.83 3.99 16.18
CA LYS A 77 -11.70 4.16 17.08
C LYS A 77 -10.52 4.76 16.31
N VAL A 78 -10.17 6.01 16.61
CA VAL A 78 -8.98 6.67 16.05
C VAL A 78 -7.86 6.64 17.09
N GLN A 79 -6.67 6.20 16.68
CA GLN A 79 -5.49 6.17 17.53
C GLN A 79 -4.30 6.80 16.80
N ILE A 80 -3.46 7.51 17.55
CA ILE A 80 -2.17 8.03 17.08
C ILE A 80 -1.08 7.26 17.80
N ARG A 81 -0.20 6.58 17.05
CA ARG A 81 0.88 5.75 17.57
C ARG A 81 2.22 6.24 17.02
N HIS A 82 3.25 6.23 17.86
CA HIS A 82 4.64 6.46 17.41
C HIS A 82 5.27 5.12 17.03
N CYS A 83 4.97 4.63 15.83
CA CYS A 83 5.50 3.37 15.30
C CYS A 83 5.59 3.42 13.77
N THR A 84 6.27 2.45 13.18
CA THR A 84 6.27 2.28 11.72
C THR A 84 4.93 1.71 11.25
N ILE A 85 4.69 1.79 9.95
CA ILE A 85 3.48 1.24 9.36
C ILE A 85 3.44 -0.30 9.45
N LEU A 86 4.61 -0.95 9.36
CA LEU A 86 4.74 -2.40 9.52
C LEU A 86 4.46 -2.82 10.96
N GLN A 87 4.96 -2.07 11.95
CA GLN A 87 4.69 -2.35 13.36
C GLN A 87 3.21 -2.19 13.72
N ALA A 88 2.56 -1.12 13.21
CA ALA A 88 1.13 -0.92 13.42
C ALA A 88 0.31 -2.03 12.77
N ALA A 89 0.62 -2.38 11.52
CA ALA A 89 -0.09 -3.42 10.79
C ALA A 89 0.10 -4.81 11.41
N GLN A 90 1.33 -5.16 11.82
CA GLN A 90 1.61 -6.43 12.50
C GLN A 90 0.81 -6.56 13.80
N SER A 91 0.78 -5.50 14.62
CA SER A 91 0.01 -5.47 15.87
C SER A 91 -1.48 -5.67 15.61
N LEU A 92 -2.03 -5.03 14.57
CA LEU A 92 -3.44 -5.18 14.21
C LEU A 92 -3.75 -6.56 13.63
N ALA A 93 -2.91 -7.06 12.72
CA ALA A 93 -3.04 -8.40 12.13
C ALA A 93 -2.98 -9.53 13.18
N ALA A 94 -2.32 -9.31 14.32
CA ALA A 94 -2.32 -10.25 15.44
C ALA A 94 -3.59 -10.19 16.30
N GLU A 95 -4.31 -9.06 16.30
CA GLU A 95 -5.50 -8.82 17.12
C GLU A 95 -6.82 -9.10 16.37
N MET A 96 -6.79 -9.08 15.04
CA MET A 96 -7.96 -9.27 14.18
C MET A 96 -7.63 -10.05 12.90
N ALA A 97 -8.64 -10.39 12.12
CA ALA A 97 -8.44 -11.08 10.85
C ALA A 97 -7.63 -10.22 9.87
N GLU A 98 -6.58 -10.81 9.29
CA GLU A 98 -5.60 -10.13 8.43
C GLU A 98 -6.23 -9.47 7.19
N ASP A 99 -7.29 -10.07 6.65
CA ASP A 99 -8.02 -9.58 5.47
C ASP A 99 -8.77 -8.27 5.71
N ARG A 100 -8.93 -7.86 6.98
CA ARG A 100 -9.58 -6.59 7.38
C ARG A 100 -8.61 -5.41 7.53
N VAL A 101 -7.30 -5.68 7.57
CA VAL A 101 -6.27 -4.66 7.78
C VAL A 101 -5.85 -4.05 6.44
N GLY A 102 -6.14 -2.76 6.29
CA GLY A 102 -5.76 -1.95 5.15
C GLY A 102 -4.61 -1.01 5.47
N ILE A 103 -3.59 -0.95 4.60
CA ILE A 103 -2.45 -0.04 4.71
C ILE A 103 -2.42 0.95 3.55
N LEU A 104 -2.20 2.23 3.84
CA LEU A 104 -1.88 3.23 2.83
C LEU A 104 -0.39 3.23 2.49
N ASN A 105 -0.03 3.00 1.23
CA ASN A 105 1.32 3.20 0.71
C ASN A 105 1.49 4.64 0.22
N PHE A 106 2.48 5.37 0.77
CA PHE A 106 2.84 6.73 0.40
C PHE A 106 3.66 6.73 -0.89
N ALA A 107 2.97 6.44 -1.99
CA ALA A 107 3.59 5.99 -3.21
C ALA A 107 4.36 7.08 -3.95
N SER A 108 5.46 6.67 -4.56
CA SER A 108 6.04 7.37 -5.69
C SER A 108 5.06 7.32 -6.86
N ALA A 109 4.80 8.47 -7.46
CA ALA A 109 4.02 8.53 -8.69
C ALA A 109 4.75 7.91 -9.88
N LYS A 110 6.09 7.71 -9.80
CA LYS A 110 6.92 7.44 -10.98
C LYS A 110 7.76 6.18 -10.89
N ASN A 111 8.02 5.65 -9.70
CA ASN A 111 8.91 4.51 -9.53
C ASN A 111 8.26 3.51 -8.58
N PRO A 112 7.91 2.29 -9.02
CA PRO A 112 7.33 1.29 -8.12
C PRO A 112 8.31 0.97 -6.98
N GLY A 113 7.84 1.03 -5.74
CA GLY A 113 8.68 0.83 -4.56
C GLY A 113 9.68 1.97 -4.34
N GLY A 114 9.48 3.14 -4.96
CA GLY A 114 10.32 4.31 -4.78
C GLY A 114 11.80 4.07 -5.09
N GLY A 115 12.67 4.42 -4.15
CA GLY A 115 14.11 4.23 -4.22
C GLY A 115 14.62 3.00 -3.48
N PHE A 116 13.81 1.95 -3.25
CA PHE A 116 14.16 0.89 -2.29
C PHE A 116 15.44 0.12 -2.64
N LEU A 117 15.67 -0.12 -3.95
CA LEU A 117 16.91 -0.72 -4.47
C LEU A 117 18.17 0.13 -4.18
N ARG A 118 18.00 1.44 -3.98
CA ARG A 118 19.09 2.37 -3.65
C ARG A 118 19.20 2.63 -2.15
N GLY A 119 18.48 1.87 -1.33
CA GLY A 119 18.51 1.97 0.13
C GLY A 119 17.85 3.22 0.72
N ALA A 120 16.90 3.82 0.00
CA ALA A 120 16.15 4.97 0.52
C ALA A 120 15.32 4.62 1.77
N LYS A 121 15.14 5.60 2.65
CA LYS A 121 14.45 5.46 3.95
C LYS A 121 13.14 6.25 3.96
N VAL A 122 12.20 5.84 3.14
CA VAL A 122 10.81 6.33 3.21
C VAL A 122 9.89 5.12 3.34
N GLN A 123 8.63 5.39 3.65
CA GLN A 123 7.63 4.39 4.00
C GLN A 123 7.38 3.38 2.86
N GLU A 124 7.26 3.85 1.61
CA GLU A 124 7.09 2.99 0.43
C GLU A 124 8.25 1.99 0.30
N GLU A 125 9.49 2.44 0.50
CA GLU A 125 10.64 1.55 0.41
C GLU A 125 10.69 0.54 1.56
N SER A 126 10.16 0.87 2.74
CA SER A 126 10.00 -0.12 3.82
C SER A 126 9.02 -1.21 3.39
N LEU A 127 7.85 -0.83 2.87
CA LEU A 127 6.87 -1.78 2.35
C LEU A 127 7.47 -2.65 1.23
N ALA A 128 8.17 -2.05 0.27
CA ALA A 128 8.77 -2.76 -0.85
C ALA A 128 9.90 -3.73 -0.41
N ARG A 129 10.66 -3.38 0.63
CA ARG A 129 11.69 -4.28 1.19
C ARG A 129 11.11 -5.39 2.03
N SER A 130 9.94 -5.21 2.63
CA SER A 130 9.43 -6.15 3.64
C SER A 130 8.28 -7.03 3.16
N SER A 131 7.86 -6.89 1.89
CA SER A 131 6.65 -7.54 1.39
C SER A 131 6.71 -7.97 -0.09
N SER A 132 5.64 -8.62 -0.55
CA SER A 132 5.40 -8.93 -1.97
C SER A 132 4.86 -7.75 -2.79
N LEU A 133 4.65 -6.56 -2.19
CA LEU A 133 4.03 -5.40 -2.85
C LEU A 133 4.72 -5.04 -4.18
N TYR A 134 6.04 -5.13 -4.24
CA TYR A 134 6.79 -4.76 -5.45
C TYR A 134 6.36 -5.56 -6.69
N LEU A 135 6.00 -6.84 -6.54
CA LEU A 135 5.50 -7.64 -7.67
C LEU A 135 4.17 -7.10 -8.18
N ALA A 136 3.25 -6.74 -7.28
CA ALA A 136 1.96 -6.16 -7.64
C ALA A 136 2.13 -4.82 -8.38
N LEU A 137 3.03 -3.97 -7.91
CA LEU A 137 3.30 -2.67 -8.53
C LEU A 137 4.00 -2.78 -9.90
N THR A 138 4.74 -3.85 -10.16
CA THR A 138 5.52 -4.03 -11.40
C THR A 138 4.82 -4.85 -12.48
N GLN A 139 3.57 -5.26 -12.24
CA GLN A 139 2.77 -5.91 -13.28
C GLN A 139 2.68 -5.03 -14.53
N PRO A 140 2.89 -5.55 -15.75
CA PRO A 140 2.94 -4.74 -16.97
C PRO A 140 1.76 -3.79 -17.15
N ARG A 141 0.53 -4.28 -16.87
CA ARG A 141 -0.70 -3.49 -16.94
C ARG A 141 -0.70 -2.33 -15.95
N ILE A 142 -0.38 -2.60 -14.68
CA ILE A 142 -0.30 -1.58 -13.64
C ILE A 142 0.80 -0.58 -13.98
N PHE A 143 1.94 -1.07 -14.48
CA PHE A 143 3.09 -0.23 -14.74
C PHE A 143 2.81 0.84 -15.80
N ALA A 144 2.27 0.41 -16.95
CA ALA A 144 1.91 1.29 -18.05
C ALA A 144 0.82 2.30 -17.62
N GLU A 145 -0.25 1.82 -16.99
CA GLU A 145 -1.40 2.66 -16.69
C GLU A 145 -1.19 3.55 -15.46
N TYR A 146 -0.31 3.22 -14.52
CA TYR A 146 -0.06 4.06 -13.36
C TYR A 146 1.23 4.88 -13.49
N TYR A 147 2.38 4.23 -13.68
CA TYR A 147 3.67 4.92 -13.63
C TYR A 147 3.96 5.67 -14.92
N ASP A 148 3.74 5.06 -16.10
CA ASP A 148 3.97 5.77 -17.37
C ASP A 148 2.98 6.93 -17.55
N HIS A 149 1.71 6.73 -17.19
CA HIS A 149 0.71 7.80 -17.14
C HIS A 149 1.18 8.99 -16.28
N ASN A 150 1.65 8.74 -15.05
CA ASN A 150 2.14 9.80 -14.16
C ASN A 150 3.47 10.43 -14.61
N ARG A 151 4.30 9.71 -15.38
CA ARG A 151 5.53 10.24 -15.98
C ARG A 151 5.23 11.24 -17.10
N CYS A 152 4.18 10.98 -17.89
CA CYS A 152 3.71 11.85 -18.97
C CYS A 152 2.77 12.98 -18.49
N GLY A 153 2.18 12.84 -17.30
CA GLY A 153 1.17 13.77 -16.77
C GLY A 153 1.69 15.07 -16.14
N LYS A 154 0.78 15.79 -15.48
CA LYS A 154 1.06 17.06 -14.79
C LYS A 154 2.12 16.90 -13.71
N ARG A 155 3.22 17.64 -13.84
CA ARG A 155 4.32 17.62 -12.86
C ARG A 155 3.82 18.00 -11.46
N GLY A 156 4.14 17.16 -10.48
CA GLY A 156 3.91 17.39 -9.06
C GLY A 156 2.48 17.12 -8.60
N ILE A 157 1.44 17.43 -9.39
CA ILE A 157 0.06 17.08 -9.01
C ILE A 157 -0.17 15.59 -9.12
N TYR A 158 0.27 14.94 -10.21
CA TYR A 158 -0.01 13.53 -10.53
C TYR A 158 -1.50 13.21 -10.75
N SER A 159 -1.82 11.99 -11.15
CA SER A 159 -3.18 11.50 -11.41
C SER A 159 -3.95 11.14 -10.12
N HIS A 160 -5.25 10.87 -10.22
CA HIS A 160 -6.06 10.30 -9.13
C HIS A 160 -6.17 8.78 -9.23
N ARG A 161 -5.34 8.14 -10.08
CA ARG A 161 -5.27 6.69 -10.20
C ARG A 161 -4.83 6.07 -8.88
N ILE A 162 -5.42 4.94 -8.52
CA ILE A 162 -5.15 4.20 -7.27
C ILE A 162 -4.88 2.75 -7.63
N ILE A 163 -3.81 2.17 -7.07
CA ILE A 163 -3.59 0.73 -7.14
C ILE A 163 -4.07 0.13 -5.82
N TYR A 164 -4.94 -0.87 -5.90
CA TYR A 164 -5.28 -1.73 -4.78
C TYR A 164 -4.62 -3.09 -4.97
N SER A 165 -3.94 -3.57 -3.93
CA SER A 165 -3.29 -4.88 -3.92
C SER A 165 -3.76 -5.66 -2.69
N PRO A 166 -4.60 -6.70 -2.86
CA PRO A 166 -5.08 -7.52 -1.76
C PRO A 166 -4.03 -8.53 -1.31
N ARG A 167 -4.13 -8.98 -0.05
CA ARG A 167 -3.35 -10.10 0.52
C ARG A 167 -1.85 -10.00 0.21
N ILE A 168 -1.28 -8.82 0.39
CA ILE A 168 0.16 -8.62 0.31
C ILE A 168 0.81 -9.27 1.53
N THR A 169 1.72 -10.19 1.29
CA THR A 169 2.46 -10.88 2.35
C THR A 169 3.58 -9.99 2.88
N ILE A 170 3.52 -9.64 4.16
CA ILE A 170 4.63 -9.03 4.89
C ILE A 170 5.44 -10.15 5.56
N PHE A 171 6.69 -10.31 5.16
CA PHE A 171 7.54 -11.43 5.61
C PHE A 171 8.87 -10.97 6.23
N LYS A 172 9.11 -9.66 6.32
CA LYS A 172 10.21 -9.08 7.09
C LYS A 172 9.75 -7.93 7.97
N ASP A 173 10.50 -7.64 9.02
CA ASP A 173 10.37 -6.41 9.80
C ASP A 173 11.09 -5.21 9.11
N ASP A 174 11.14 -4.06 9.78
CA ASP A 174 11.84 -2.86 9.28
C ASP A 174 13.38 -3.01 9.23
N ASN A 175 13.94 -3.95 10.00
CA ASN A 175 15.38 -4.25 10.03
C ASN A 175 15.78 -5.30 8.97
N GLY A 176 14.80 -5.91 8.30
CA GLY A 176 15.00 -6.96 7.30
C GLY A 176 15.03 -8.37 7.89
N GLU A 177 14.69 -8.54 9.16
CA GLU A 177 14.59 -9.84 9.81
C GLU A 177 13.34 -10.58 9.33
N LEU A 178 13.50 -11.87 9.00
CA LEU A 178 12.41 -12.69 8.46
C LEU A 178 11.44 -13.11 9.56
N PHE A 179 10.14 -13.06 9.26
CA PHE A 179 9.13 -13.59 10.17
C PHE A 179 9.02 -15.11 10.07
N SER A 180 8.63 -15.72 11.17
CA SER A 180 8.28 -17.14 11.26
C SER A 180 6.93 -17.45 10.66
N SER A 181 6.00 -16.54 10.93
CA SER A 181 4.67 -16.48 10.36
C SER A 181 4.56 -15.11 9.71
N PRO A 182 4.62 -15.01 8.37
CA PRO A 182 4.17 -13.81 7.68
C PRO A 182 2.74 -13.47 8.07
N TYR A 183 2.37 -12.22 7.84
CA TYR A 183 0.99 -11.76 7.92
C TYR A 183 0.60 -11.09 6.60
N HIS A 184 -0.69 -10.94 6.38
CA HIS A 184 -1.25 -10.38 5.15
C HIS A 184 -1.99 -9.08 5.41
N VAL A 185 -1.99 -8.20 4.41
CA VAL A 185 -2.70 -6.92 4.45
C VAL A 185 -3.21 -6.53 3.07
N GLY A 186 -4.28 -5.74 3.01
CA GLY A 186 -4.63 -5.00 1.80
C GLY A 186 -3.82 -3.71 1.71
N ILE A 187 -3.31 -3.36 0.53
CA ILE A 187 -2.54 -2.12 0.34
C ILE A 187 -3.21 -1.24 -0.71
N VAL A 188 -3.43 0.02 -0.36
CA VAL A 188 -3.85 1.07 -1.28
C VAL A 188 -2.66 1.97 -1.56
N THR A 189 -2.23 2.03 -2.82
CA THR A 189 -1.06 2.78 -3.30
C THR A 189 -1.53 4.04 -4.03
N VAL A 190 -1.19 5.21 -3.46
CA VAL A 190 -1.63 6.52 -3.95
C VAL A 190 -0.50 7.53 -3.83
N PRO A 191 -0.22 8.37 -4.85
CA PRO A 191 0.82 9.37 -4.74
C PRO A 191 0.26 10.66 -4.15
N ALA A 192 0.91 11.19 -3.11
CA ALA A 192 0.61 12.53 -2.62
C ALA A 192 1.03 13.60 -3.66
N PRO A 193 0.32 14.73 -3.77
CA PRO A 193 0.81 15.85 -4.56
C PRO A 193 2.16 16.34 -4.00
N ASN A 194 3.13 16.56 -4.87
CA ASN A 194 4.40 17.15 -4.50
C ASN A 194 4.25 18.66 -4.31
N ALA A 195 3.96 19.08 -3.08
CA ALA A 195 3.76 20.48 -2.73
C ALA A 195 4.95 21.39 -3.09
N GLY A 196 6.17 20.88 -2.98
CA GLY A 196 7.39 21.62 -3.33
C GLY A 196 7.54 21.90 -4.83
N VAL A 197 6.97 21.06 -5.69
CA VAL A 197 6.95 21.28 -7.15
C VAL A 197 5.79 22.16 -7.58
N VAL A 198 4.61 21.97 -6.97
CA VAL A 198 3.36 22.63 -7.38
C VAL A 198 3.33 24.10 -6.95
N ASN A 199 3.83 24.41 -5.76
CA ASN A 199 3.83 25.75 -5.15
C ASN A 199 2.46 26.48 -5.19
N GLN A 200 1.35 25.72 -5.09
CA GLN A 200 -0.02 26.26 -5.02
C GLN A 200 -0.78 25.54 -3.90
N PRO A 201 -0.74 26.06 -2.65
CA PRO A 201 -1.28 25.36 -1.49
C PRO A 201 -2.76 24.99 -1.60
N ALA A 202 -3.60 25.85 -2.19
CA ALA A 202 -5.02 25.58 -2.39
C ALA A 202 -5.27 24.40 -3.35
N LEU A 203 -4.50 24.32 -4.44
CA LEU A 203 -4.57 23.19 -5.39
C LEU A 203 -4.07 21.89 -4.76
N VAL A 204 -2.97 21.94 -4.00
CA VAL A 204 -2.46 20.79 -3.24
C VAL A 204 -3.52 20.28 -2.27
N LYS A 205 -4.11 21.17 -1.46
CA LYS A 205 -5.12 20.82 -0.46
C LYS A 205 -6.36 20.20 -1.10
N SER A 206 -6.92 20.83 -2.13
CA SER A 206 -8.11 20.29 -2.84
C SER A 206 -7.83 18.93 -3.47
N THR A 207 -6.67 18.77 -4.11
CA THR A 207 -6.23 17.49 -4.69
C THR A 207 -6.07 16.40 -3.61
N MET A 208 -5.45 16.74 -2.47
CA MET A 208 -5.28 15.80 -1.34
C MET A 208 -6.64 15.35 -0.79
N MET A 209 -7.56 16.28 -0.53
CA MET A 209 -8.90 15.96 -0.02
C MET A 209 -9.66 15.03 -0.96
N GLU A 210 -9.57 15.29 -2.27
CA GLU A 210 -10.18 14.41 -3.26
C GLU A 210 -9.55 13.01 -3.27
N ARG A 211 -8.22 12.90 -3.19
CA ARG A 211 -7.55 11.59 -3.11
C ARG A 211 -7.85 10.83 -1.82
N ILE A 212 -7.93 11.53 -0.70
CA ILE A 212 -8.31 10.92 0.59
C ILE A 212 -9.72 10.32 0.50
N SER A 213 -10.68 11.06 -0.07
CA SER A 213 -12.03 10.52 -0.29
C SER A 213 -12.02 9.26 -1.19
N ARG A 214 -11.24 9.28 -2.28
CA ARG A 214 -11.13 8.14 -3.20
C ARG A 214 -10.45 6.92 -2.57
N LEU A 215 -9.37 7.11 -1.81
CA LEU A 215 -8.64 5.99 -1.19
C LEU A 215 -9.44 5.35 -0.06
N LEU A 216 -10.18 6.14 0.73
CA LEU A 216 -11.06 5.61 1.79
C LEU A 216 -12.20 4.77 1.18
N TYR A 217 -12.76 5.21 0.06
CA TYR A 217 -13.72 4.41 -0.70
C TYR A 217 -13.12 3.08 -1.18
N VAL A 218 -11.87 3.08 -1.68
CA VAL A 218 -11.21 1.84 -2.11
C VAL A 218 -11.04 0.88 -0.93
N PHE A 219 -10.67 1.36 0.26
CA PHE A 219 -10.61 0.50 1.45
C PHE A 219 -11.97 -0.12 1.79
N GLU A 220 -13.01 0.71 1.88
CA GLU A 220 -14.37 0.28 2.19
C GLU A 220 -14.90 -0.74 1.17
N ALA A 221 -14.73 -0.45 -0.13
CA ALA A 221 -15.16 -1.33 -1.21
C ALA A 221 -14.48 -2.71 -1.18
N ASN A 222 -13.30 -2.80 -0.55
CA ASN A 222 -12.55 -4.02 -0.36
C ASN A 222 -12.65 -4.57 1.08
N LYS A 223 -13.63 -4.09 1.86
CA LYS A 223 -14.00 -4.57 3.21
C LYS A 223 -12.90 -4.42 4.27
N HIS A 224 -12.02 -3.43 4.10
CA HIS A 224 -11.08 -3.03 5.15
C HIS A 224 -11.79 -2.12 6.14
N ASP A 225 -11.83 -2.52 7.40
CA ASP A 225 -12.43 -1.74 8.49
C ASP A 225 -11.44 -1.40 9.61
N CYS A 226 -10.17 -1.80 9.46
CA CYS A 226 -9.06 -1.31 10.25
C CYS A 226 -7.95 -0.77 9.35
N LEU A 227 -7.69 0.54 9.43
CA LEU A 227 -6.78 1.23 8.51
C LEU A 227 -5.53 1.74 9.22
N VAL A 228 -4.38 1.55 8.59
CA VAL A 228 -3.12 2.19 8.95
C VAL A 228 -2.78 3.22 7.87
N LEU A 229 -2.87 4.50 8.25
CA LEU A 229 -2.82 5.65 7.35
C LEU A 229 -1.59 6.54 7.57
#